data_AF-A0A935I5U4-F1
#
_entry.id   AF-A0A935I5U4-F1
#
_cell.length_a   1.000
_cell.length_b   1.000
_cell.length_c   1.000
_cell.angle_alpha   90.00
_cell.angle_beta   90.00
_cell.angle_gamma   90.00
#
_symmetry.space_group_name_H-M   'P 1'
#
loop_
_entity.id
_entity.type
_entity.pdbx_description
1 polymer ?
#
loop_
_entity_poly.entity_id
_entity_poly.type
_entity_poly.pdbx_seq_one_letter_code
_entity_poly.pdbx_strand_id
1 'polypeptide(L)'
;MVTEFIIPYPAGVGGWYELQAKDYCGNFKTISIYVPDEAPAPSANFAFNNFINCDGDAKYTVDASGGTGPYKFEILSGSTDQVGLTYTNVYSQMYNFKADGYYKIKVTDQCGVQQ
;
A
#
# COMPACT_ATOMS: atom_id res chain seq x y z
N MET A 1 18.95 -20.34 -20.85
CA MET A 1 18.13 -19.21 -21.35
C MET A 1 16.84 -19.25 -20.55
N VAL A 2 16.59 -18.26 -19.69
CA VAL A 2 15.32 -18.17 -18.95
C VAL A 2 14.43 -17.24 -19.78
N THR A 3 13.34 -17.76 -20.32
CA THR A 3 12.33 -16.94 -20.99
C THR A 3 11.31 -16.51 -19.96
N GLU A 4 11.23 -15.21 -19.74
CA GLU A 4 10.17 -14.59 -18.95
C GLU A 4 8.92 -14.54 -19.83
N PHE A 5 7.78 -15.04 -19.33
CA PHE A 5 6.48 -14.87 -19.99
C PHE A 5 5.56 -14.13 -19.02
N ILE A 6 5.07 -12.96 -19.45
CA ILE A 6 4.10 -12.18 -18.69
C ILE A 6 2.72 -12.76 -18.98
N ILE A 7 1.99 -13.15 -17.94
CA ILE A 7 0.56 -13.45 -18.06
C ILE A 7 -0.18 -12.13 -17.90
N PRO A 8 -0.78 -11.57 -18.98
CA PRO A 8 -1.61 -10.39 -18.84
C PRO A 8 -2.87 -10.78 -18.05
N TYR A 9 -3.01 -10.23 -16.86
CA TYR A 9 -4.13 -10.49 -15.97
C TYR A 9 -5.13 -9.32 -16.01
N PRO A 10 -6.39 -9.55 -16.41
CA PRO A 10 -7.45 -8.56 -16.23
C PRO A 10 -7.77 -8.43 -14.74
N ALA A 11 -7.76 -7.20 -14.21
CA ALA A 11 -8.07 -6.95 -12.81
C ALA A 11 -9.43 -7.56 -12.39
N GLY A 12 -9.48 -8.16 -11.18
CA GLY A 12 -10.74 -8.50 -10.50
C GLY A 12 -11.27 -9.94 -10.67
N VAL A 13 -10.44 -10.92 -11.05
CA VAL A 13 -10.88 -12.34 -11.16
C VAL A 13 -9.95 -13.24 -10.36
N GLY A 14 -10.05 -13.24 -9.04
CA GLY A 14 -9.20 -14.10 -8.20
C GLY A 14 -9.40 -15.57 -8.51
N GLY A 15 -8.42 -16.40 -8.19
CA GLY A 15 -8.55 -17.85 -8.36
C GLY A 15 -7.23 -18.61 -8.47
N TRP A 16 -7.37 -19.91 -8.73
CA TRP A 16 -6.25 -20.79 -9.02
C TRP A 16 -5.95 -20.80 -10.51
N TYR A 17 -4.71 -20.51 -10.86
CA TYR A 17 -4.19 -20.52 -12.23
C TYR A 17 -3.21 -21.66 -12.42
N GLU A 18 -3.28 -22.32 -13.56
CA GLU A 18 -2.34 -23.36 -13.95
C GLU A 18 -1.28 -22.79 -14.90
N LEU A 19 -0.02 -22.81 -14.45
CA LEU A 19 1.13 -22.49 -15.28
C LEU A 19 1.71 -23.78 -15.80
N GLN A 20 1.85 -23.89 -17.12
CA GLN A 20 2.39 -25.06 -17.77
C GLN A 20 3.70 -24.71 -18.49
N ALA A 21 4.78 -25.40 -18.13
CA ALA A 21 6.04 -25.37 -18.85
C ALA A 21 6.14 -26.60 -19.75
N LYS A 22 6.60 -26.41 -20.99
CA LYS A 22 6.90 -27.49 -21.95
C LYS A 22 8.40 -27.51 -22.21
N ASP A 23 9.03 -28.67 -22.08
CA ASP A 23 10.43 -28.83 -22.47
C ASP A 23 10.59 -29.08 -23.98
N TYR A 24 11.83 -29.07 -24.46
CA TYR A 24 12.14 -29.33 -25.88
C TYR A 24 11.70 -30.73 -26.35
N CYS A 25 11.68 -31.70 -25.44
CA CYS A 25 11.27 -33.07 -25.71
C CYS A 25 9.74 -33.24 -25.74
N GLY A 26 8.98 -32.18 -25.41
CA GLY A 26 7.53 -32.17 -25.42
C GLY A 26 6.86 -32.58 -24.11
N ASN A 27 7.63 -32.78 -23.04
CA ASN A 27 7.07 -33.05 -21.71
C ASN A 27 6.52 -31.77 -21.09
N PHE A 28 5.43 -31.92 -20.34
CA PHE A 28 4.81 -30.81 -19.62
C PHE A 28 5.02 -30.94 -18.11
N LYS A 29 5.17 -29.80 -17.44
CA LYS A 29 5.05 -29.69 -15.99
C LYS A 29 4.11 -28.54 -15.65
N THR A 30 3.12 -28.83 -14.80
CA THR A 30 2.13 -27.86 -14.35
C THR A 30 2.42 -27.45 -12.90
N ILE A 31 2.24 -26.17 -12.60
CA ILE A 31 2.17 -25.65 -11.23
C ILE A 31 0.88 -24.85 -11.07
N SER A 32 0.20 -25.01 -9.94
CA SER A 32 -0.97 -24.20 -9.58
C SER A 32 -0.54 -23.03 -8.70
N ILE A 33 -0.95 -21.82 -9.05
CA ILE A 33 -0.72 -20.60 -8.28
C ILE A 33 -2.06 -19.98 -7.90
N TYR A 34 -2.19 -19.54 -6.65
CA TYR A 34 -3.33 -18.77 -6.21
C TYR A 34 -3.06 -17.28 -6.43
N VAL A 35 -3.98 -16.61 -7.12
CA VAL A 35 -3.97 -15.16 -7.33
C VAL A 35 -5.20 -14.58 -6.61
N PRO A 36 -5.02 -13.67 -5.64
CA PRO A 36 -6.13 -13.00 -4.97
C PRO A 36 -7.02 -12.23 -5.95
N ASP A 37 -8.31 -12.11 -5.62
CA ASP A 37 -9.30 -11.29 -6.34
C ASP A 37 -9.06 -9.80 -6.15
N GLU A 38 -8.56 -9.41 -4.98
CA GLU A 38 -8.17 -8.05 -4.65
C GLU A 38 -6.73 -7.98 -4.18
N ALA A 39 -6.02 -6.90 -4.52
CA ALA A 39 -4.72 -6.64 -3.92
C ALA A 39 -4.89 -6.41 -2.40
N PRO A 40 -3.98 -6.91 -1.55
CA PRO A 40 -4.09 -6.68 -0.11
C PRO A 40 -4.18 -5.18 0.18
N ALA A 41 -5.06 -4.77 1.09
CA ALA A 41 -5.13 -3.38 1.49
C ALA A 41 -3.78 -2.91 2.08
N PRO A 42 -3.35 -1.67 1.80
CA PRO A 42 -2.22 -1.10 2.50
C PRO A 42 -2.55 -0.93 4.00
N SER A 43 -1.51 -0.73 4.81
CA SER A 43 -1.61 -0.44 6.23
C SER A 43 -0.72 0.75 6.59
N ALA A 44 -1.19 1.63 7.46
CA ALA A 44 -0.46 2.76 8.00
C ALA A 44 0.00 2.47 9.43
N ASN A 45 1.30 2.67 9.67
CA ASN A 45 1.91 2.54 10.98
C ASN A 45 2.39 3.92 11.46
N PHE A 46 2.01 4.30 12.67
CA PHE A 46 2.31 5.61 13.23
C PHE A 46 3.45 5.50 14.24
N ALA A 47 4.52 6.24 14.00
CA ALA A 47 5.66 6.35 14.89
C ALA A 47 5.78 7.78 15.43
N PHE A 48 5.77 7.92 16.76
CA PHE A 48 6.07 9.19 17.42
C PHE A 48 7.55 9.55 17.20
N ASN A 49 7.84 10.80 16.86
CA ASN A 49 9.20 11.31 16.79
C ASN A 49 9.54 12.15 18.02
N ASN A 50 8.86 13.28 18.18
CA ASN A 50 9.13 14.26 19.23
C ASN A 50 7.95 15.21 19.42
N PHE A 51 7.88 15.83 20.61
CA PHE A 51 7.01 16.98 20.84
C PHE A 51 7.54 18.22 20.11
N ILE A 52 6.62 19.05 19.62
CA ILE A 52 6.86 20.31 18.92
C ILE A 52 6.84 21.47 19.92
N ASN A 53 5.99 21.41 20.94
CA ASN A 53 5.84 22.43 21.97
C ASN A 53 5.43 21.82 23.32
N CYS A 54 5.36 22.67 24.35
CA CYS A 54 4.95 22.25 25.71
C CYS A 54 3.44 21.99 25.82
N ASP A 55 2.65 22.38 24.82
CA ASP A 55 1.20 22.15 24.78
C ASP A 55 0.87 20.70 24.38
N GLY A 56 1.87 19.93 23.95
CA GLY A 56 1.73 18.50 23.62
C GLY A 56 1.59 18.23 22.12
N ASP A 57 1.69 19.25 21.26
CA ASP A 57 1.74 19.03 19.82
C ASP A 57 2.96 18.17 19.49
N ALA A 58 2.83 17.26 18.53
CA ALA A 58 3.85 16.26 18.26
C ALA A 58 4.00 15.96 16.77
N LYS A 59 5.21 15.56 16.40
CA LYS A 59 5.53 15.09 15.07
C LYS A 59 5.45 13.57 15.02
N TYR A 60 4.70 13.06 14.06
CA TYR A 60 4.57 11.63 13.78
C TYR A 60 5.05 11.32 12.36
N THR A 61 5.69 10.17 12.21
CA THR A 61 5.97 9.55 10.92
C THR A 61 4.92 8.49 10.68
N VAL A 62 4.35 8.48 9.48
CA VAL A 62 3.37 7.47 9.07
C VAL A 62 3.96 6.69 7.92
N ASP A 63 4.25 5.42 8.17
CA ASP A 63 4.83 4.49 7.20
C ASP A 63 3.74 3.59 6.62
N ALA A 64 3.71 3.45 5.29
CA ALA A 64 2.80 2.54 4.60
C ALA A 64 3.47 1.20 4.26
N SER A 65 2.76 0.11 4.48
CA SER A 65 3.19 -1.25 4.14
C SER A 65 2.02 -2.12 3.70
N GLY A 66 2.29 -3.24 3.01
CA GLY A 66 1.24 -4.05 2.37
C GLY A 66 0.74 -3.42 1.06
N GLY A 67 -0.12 -4.12 0.33
CA GLY A 67 -0.55 -3.69 -1.00
C GLY A 67 0.60 -3.48 -1.99
N THR A 68 0.37 -2.63 -2.99
CA THR A 68 1.38 -2.31 -4.01
C THR A 68 1.85 -0.86 -3.89
N GLY A 69 3.10 -0.66 -3.46
CA GLY A 69 3.72 0.66 -3.45
C GLY A 69 4.06 1.16 -4.87
N PRO A 70 4.29 2.48 -5.04
CA PRO A 70 4.29 3.51 -4.00
C PRO A 70 2.88 4.00 -3.64
N TYR A 71 2.72 4.71 -2.51
CA TYR A 71 1.40 5.04 -1.95
C TYR A 71 1.03 6.51 -2.10
N LYS A 72 -0.25 6.79 -1.88
CA LYS A 72 -0.84 8.11 -1.70
C LYS A 72 -1.38 8.25 -0.28
N PHE A 73 -0.96 9.28 0.43
CA PHE A 73 -1.50 9.64 1.75
C PHE A 73 -2.39 10.86 1.64
N GLU A 74 -3.52 10.85 2.33
CA GLU A 74 -4.48 11.96 2.37
C GLU A 74 -5.03 12.11 3.78
N ILE A 75 -4.97 13.31 4.36
CA ILE A 75 -5.66 13.59 5.63
C ILE A 75 -7.10 13.98 5.32
N LEU A 76 -8.04 13.11 5.68
CA LEU A 76 -9.48 13.33 5.45
C LEU A 76 -10.10 14.28 6.48
N SER A 77 -9.64 14.23 7.72
CA SER A 77 -10.14 15.08 8.80
C SER A 77 -9.19 15.11 9.99
N GLY A 78 -9.23 16.18 10.76
CA GLY A 78 -8.63 16.24 12.09
C GLY A 78 -8.33 17.65 12.58
N SER A 79 -7.80 17.76 13.80
CA SER A 79 -7.43 19.03 14.44
C SER A 79 -6.10 19.57 13.90
N THR A 80 -5.99 19.76 12.59
CA THR A 80 -4.77 20.24 11.92
C THR A 80 -5.11 21.05 10.67
N ASP A 81 -4.25 22.00 10.32
CA ASP A 81 -4.33 22.73 9.04
C ASP A 81 -3.89 21.86 7.84
N GLN A 82 -3.50 20.61 8.10
CA GLN A 82 -3.05 19.66 7.09
C GLN A 82 -4.19 18.85 6.43
N VAL A 83 -5.45 19.07 6.81
CA VAL A 83 -6.61 18.40 6.18
C VAL A 83 -6.67 18.74 4.69
N GLY A 84 -6.87 17.73 3.84
CA GLY A 84 -6.89 17.86 2.39
C GLY A 84 -5.51 17.84 1.73
N LEU A 85 -4.42 17.88 2.50
CA LEU A 85 -3.09 17.63 1.94
C LEU A 85 -2.98 16.20 1.43
N THR A 86 -2.42 16.08 0.23
CA THR A 86 -2.21 14.80 -0.45
C THR A 86 -0.75 14.65 -0.81
N TYR A 87 -0.15 13.52 -0.45
CA TYR A 87 1.22 13.16 -0.81
C TYR A 87 1.17 11.93 -1.68
N THR A 88 1.71 11.99 -2.90
CA THR A 88 1.70 10.89 -3.86
C THR A 88 3.10 10.35 -4.09
N ASN A 89 3.20 9.07 -4.43
CA ASN A 89 4.48 8.41 -4.74
C ASN A 89 5.46 8.44 -3.55
N VAL A 90 4.94 8.13 -2.36
CA VAL A 90 5.69 8.11 -1.10
C VAL A 90 5.48 6.80 -0.37
N TYR A 91 6.47 6.38 0.42
CA TYR A 91 6.40 5.22 1.31
C TYR A 91 6.16 5.61 2.77
N SER A 92 6.50 6.85 3.11
CA SER A 92 6.43 7.40 4.45
C SER A 92 6.18 8.89 4.39
N GLN A 93 5.43 9.44 5.35
CA GLN A 93 5.17 10.87 5.44
C GLN A 93 5.15 11.34 6.90
N MET A 94 5.79 12.49 7.15
CA MET A 94 5.73 13.17 8.45
C MET A 94 4.56 14.14 8.54
N TYR A 95 3.90 14.15 9.70
CA TYR A 95 2.80 15.04 10.03
C TYR A 95 3.02 15.71 11.39
N ASN A 96 2.44 16.90 11.55
CA ASN A 96 2.41 17.62 12.82
C ASN A 96 0.98 17.54 13.36
N PHE A 97 0.81 16.82 14.45
CA PHE A 97 -0.47 16.65 15.12
C PHE A 97 -0.55 17.54 16.36
N LYS A 98 -1.69 18.19 16.52
CA LYS A 98 -2.08 18.87 17.74
C LYS A 98 -2.38 17.90 18.87
N ALA A 99 -2.06 18.32 20.09
CA ALA A 99 -2.44 17.62 21.32
C ALA A 99 -3.96 17.38 21.36
N ASP A 100 -4.38 16.25 21.93
CA ASP A 100 -5.78 15.81 22.04
C ASP A 100 -6.57 15.81 20.70
N GLY A 101 -5.86 15.87 19.57
CA GLY A 101 -6.46 15.82 18.24
C GLY A 101 -6.79 14.40 17.79
N TYR A 102 -7.85 14.29 16.98
CA TYR A 102 -8.20 13.06 16.28
C TYR A 102 -7.93 13.24 14.79
N TYR A 103 -7.32 12.25 14.14
CA TYR A 103 -6.95 12.31 12.72
C TYR A 103 -7.46 11.09 11.97
N LYS A 104 -7.99 11.32 10.78
CA LYS A 104 -8.31 10.27 9.83
C LYS A 104 -7.41 10.41 8.61
N ILE A 105 -6.52 9.45 8.42
CA ILE A 105 -5.61 9.40 7.28
C ILE A 105 -6.01 8.23 6.40
N LYS A 106 -6.19 8.51 5.12
CA LYS A 106 -6.38 7.49 4.09
C LYS A 106 -5.05 7.21 3.42
N VAL A 107 -4.68 5.94 3.36
CA VAL A 107 -3.57 5.47 2.54
C VAL A 107 -4.16 4.73 1.35
N THR A 108 -3.74 5.09 0.14
CA THR A 108 -4.13 4.42 -1.10
C THR A 108 -2.90 3.86 -1.77
N ASP A 109 -2.92 2.59 -2.15
CA ASP A 109 -1.84 1.95 -2.89
C ASP A 109 -1.87 2.30 -4.39
N GLN A 110 -0.87 1.86 -5.16
CA GLN A 110 -0.78 2.14 -6.60
C GLN A 110 -1.94 1.50 -7.39
N CYS A 111 -2.49 0.40 -6.89
CA CYS A 111 -3.63 -0.30 -7.48
C CYS A 111 -4.98 0.35 -7.14
N GLY A 112 -5.00 1.34 -6.25
CA GLY A 112 -6.20 2.06 -5.83
C GLY A 112 -6.87 1.52 -4.57
N VAL A 113 -6.32 0.49 -3.92
CA VAL A 113 -6.83 -0.12 -2.69
C VAL A 113 -6.52 0.77 -1.49
N GLN A 114 -7.42 0.86 -0.52
CA GLN A 114 -7.41 1.86 0.55
C GLN A 114 -7.40 1.26 1.95
N GLN A 115 -6.85 2.01 2.90
CA GLN A 115 -7.00 1.85 4.35
C GLN A 115 -7.78 3.02 4.95
#